data_AF-R4XIH5-F1
#
_entry.id   AF-R4XIH5-F1
#
_cell.length_a   1.000
_cell.length_b   1.000
_cell.length_c   1.000
_cell.angle_alpha   90.00
_cell.angle_beta   90.00
_cell.angle_gamma   90.00
#
_symmetry.space_group_name_H-M   'P 1'
#
loop_
_entity.id
_entity.type
_entity.pdbx_description
1 polymer ?
#
loop_
_entity_poly.entity_id
_entity_poly.type
_entity_poly.pdbx_seq_one_letter_code
_entity_poly.pdbx_strand_id
1 'polypeptide(L)'
;MHARPAALADQLVAKHSSGPTTSPRVLVIGTAFKPGQSVIFCSPSILFAHRTQELGCRVSYIDPLVAQAAVPTVQKMQDGDFTAAHIDAHFDLVVIAMRQVGLDYEVLDHLAHAKVESFVDMYQEPQSAMRRESRCR
;
A
#
# COMPACT_ATOMS: atom_id res chain seq x y z
N MET A 1 -15.05 -7.83 9.94
CA MET A 1 -15.19 -6.37 9.77
C MET A 1 -13.91 -5.69 10.26
N HIS A 2 -13.32 -4.83 9.42
CA HIS A 2 -12.43 -3.70 9.76
C HIS A 2 -10.98 -3.88 10.29
N ALA A 3 -10.44 -5.09 10.52
CA ALA A 3 -9.09 -5.22 11.11
C ALA A 3 -7.88 -5.22 10.13
N ARG A 4 -8.05 -5.23 8.80
CA ARG A 4 -6.93 -5.60 7.90
C ARG A 4 -5.98 -4.49 7.43
N PRO A 5 -6.40 -3.27 7.05
CA PRO A 5 -5.44 -2.31 6.48
C PRO A 5 -4.34 -1.85 7.45
N ALA A 6 -4.70 -1.61 8.72
CA ALA A 6 -3.73 -1.22 9.74
C ALA A 6 -2.80 -2.38 10.12
N ALA A 7 -3.35 -3.58 10.36
CA ALA A 7 -2.55 -4.76 10.64
C ALA A 7 -1.62 -5.13 9.46
N LEU A 8 -2.08 -4.89 8.23
CA LEU A 8 -1.29 -5.07 7.02
C LEU A 8 -0.13 -4.07 6.96
N ALA A 9 -0.36 -2.82 7.35
CA ALA A 9 0.71 -1.84 7.48
C ALA A 9 1.75 -2.30 8.52
N ASP A 10 1.32 -2.74 9.70
CA ASP A 10 2.22 -3.27 10.73
C ASP A 10 3.06 -4.44 10.18
N GLN A 11 2.41 -5.39 9.49
CA GLN A 11 3.07 -6.57 8.91
C GLN A 11 4.08 -6.20 7.82
N LEU A 12 3.69 -5.36 6.86
CA LEU A 12 4.56 -5.00 5.73
C LEU A 12 5.73 -4.13 6.18
N VAL A 13 5.49 -3.19 7.10
CA VAL A 13 6.58 -2.39 7.68
C VAL A 13 7.55 -3.29 8.43
N ALA A 14 7.06 -4.20 9.28
CA ALA A 14 7.93 -5.15 9.98
C ALA A 14 8.73 -6.05 9.02
N LYS A 15 8.10 -6.54 7.94
CA LYS A 15 8.74 -7.39 6.92
C LYS A 15 9.85 -6.67 6.16
N HIS A 16 9.65 -5.39 5.85
CA HIS A 16 10.54 -4.63 4.96
C HIS A 16 11.43 -3.63 5.69
N SER A 17 11.39 -3.59 7.03
CA SER A 17 12.33 -2.81 7.83
C SER A 17 13.68 -3.51 7.88
N SER A 18 14.75 -2.81 7.50
CA SER A 18 16.12 -3.36 7.49
C SER A 18 16.82 -3.35 8.86
N GLY A 19 16.13 -2.95 9.92
CA GLY A 19 16.64 -2.83 11.28
C GLY A 19 15.75 -1.95 12.18
N PRO A 20 16.10 -1.77 13.46
CA PRO A 20 15.27 -1.08 14.45
C PRO A 20 15.03 0.41 14.17
N THR A 21 15.85 1.02 13.30
CA THR A 21 15.88 2.46 13.06
C THR A 21 15.63 2.85 11.60
N THR A 22 15.46 1.88 10.70
CA THR A 22 15.30 2.13 9.27
C THR A 22 13.88 1.78 8.82
N SER A 23 12.99 2.76 8.85
CA SER A 23 11.63 2.63 8.32
C SER A 23 11.65 2.79 6.79
N PRO A 24 10.96 1.92 6.03
CA PRO A 24 10.94 1.98 4.58
C PRO A 24 10.24 3.23 4.05
N ARG A 25 10.64 3.69 2.85
CA ARG A 25 9.92 4.68 2.05
C ARG A 25 8.86 3.97 1.22
N VAL A 26 7.60 4.30 1.45
CA VAL A 26 6.45 3.54 0.93
C VAL A 26 5.67 4.36 -0.10
N LEU A 27 5.45 3.76 -1.28
CA LEU A 27 4.53 4.27 -2.30
C LEU A 27 3.24 3.46 -2.28
N VAL A 28 2.08 4.12 -2.12
CA VAL A 28 0.76 3.49 -2.20
C VAL A 28 0.13 3.79 -3.56
N ILE A 29 -0.20 2.76 -4.33
CA ILE A 29 -0.87 2.90 -5.63
C ILE A 29 -2.38 2.67 -5.48
N GLY A 30 -3.17 3.63 -5.97
CA GLY A 30 -4.64 3.57 -6.00
C GLY A 30 -5.26 3.93 -4.64
N THR A 31 -5.57 5.20 -4.44
CA THR A 31 -6.13 5.71 -3.18
C THR A 31 -7.66 5.85 -3.21
N ALA A 32 -8.26 5.88 -4.40
CA ALA A 32 -9.71 5.85 -4.52
C ALA A 32 -10.30 4.52 -4.00
N PHE A 33 -11.56 4.58 -3.54
CA PHE A 33 -12.30 3.41 -3.07
C PHE A 33 -12.65 2.45 -4.21
N LYS A 34 -12.80 2.95 -5.44
CA LYS A 34 -13.13 2.15 -6.63
C LYS A 34 -12.32 2.61 -7.85
N PRO A 35 -12.00 1.68 -8.78
CA PRO A 35 -11.42 2.05 -10.07
C PRO A 35 -12.31 3.03 -10.83
N GLY A 36 -11.69 3.99 -11.53
CA GLY A 36 -12.38 4.99 -12.35
C GLY A 36 -13.09 6.09 -11.55
N GLN A 37 -12.87 6.18 -10.24
CA GLN A 37 -13.49 7.17 -9.35
C GLN A 37 -12.41 7.90 -8.55
N SER A 38 -12.78 9.07 -8.01
CA SER A 38 -11.90 9.91 -7.15
C SER A 38 -12.29 9.89 -5.67
N VAL A 39 -13.34 9.15 -5.32
CA VAL A 39 -13.87 9.10 -3.94
C VAL A 39 -12.93 8.31 -3.05
N ILE A 40 -12.41 8.94 -2.00
CA ILE A 40 -11.50 8.33 -1.02
C ILE A 40 -12.17 7.97 0.31
N PHE A 41 -13.44 8.35 0.51
CA PHE A 41 -14.14 8.11 1.77
C PHE A 41 -14.19 6.61 2.08
N CYS A 42 -13.82 6.24 3.30
CA CYS A 42 -13.67 4.85 3.74
C CYS A 42 -12.69 4.00 2.90
N SER A 43 -11.75 4.63 2.18
CA SER A 43 -10.78 3.90 1.39
C SER A 43 -9.78 3.14 2.29
N PRO A 44 -9.58 1.82 2.09
CA PRO A 44 -8.68 1.03 2.91
C PRO A 44 -7.22 1.46 2.74
N SER A 45 -6.85 1.98 1.56
CA SER A 45 -5.50 2.47 1.27
C SER A 45 -5.15 3.71 2.09
N ILE A 46 -6.13 4.55 2.43
CA ILE A 46 -5.95 5.72 3.30
C ILE A 46 -5.69 5.29 4.75
N LEU A 47 -6.44 4.31 5.26
CA LEU A 47 -6.19 3.75 6.59
C LEU A 47 -4.81 3.09 6.67
N PHE A 48 -4.41 2.36 5.62
CA PHE A 48 -3.07 1.79 5.51
C PHE A 48 -1.98 2.87 5.49
N ALA A 49 -2.16 3.92 4.69
CA ALA A 49 -1.19 5.00 4.57
C ALA A 49 -1.00 5.73 5.91
N HIS A 50 -2.08 6.08 6.60
CA HIS A 50 -2.00 6.71 7.93
C HIS A 50 -1.32 5.80 8.95
N ARG A 51 -1.68 4.52 9.01
CA ARG A 51 -1.01 3.59 9.92
C ARG A 51 0.48 3.46 9.60
N THR A 52 0.85 3.44 8.32
CA THR A 52 2.25 3.37 7.89
C THR A 52 3.04 4.62 8.30
N GLN A 53 2.41 5.81 8.24
CA GLN A 53 3.00 7.05 8.78
C GLN A 53 3.16 7.02 10.31
N GLU A 54 2.18 6.49 11.05
CA GLU A 54 2.26 6.32 12.52
C GLU A 54 3.42 5.41 12.93
N LEU A 55 3.79 4.44 12.09
CA LEU A 55 4.96 3.56 12.26
C LEU A 55 6.29 4.24 11.88
N GLY A 56 6.28 5.55 11.56
CA GLY A 56 7.46 6.34 11.24
C GLY A 56 7.96 6.23 9.80
N CYS A 57 7.20 5.60 8.90
CA CYS A 57 7.57 5.50 7.50
C CYS A 57 7.29 6.80 6.74
N ARG A 58 8.10 7.09 5.72
CA ARG A 58 7.76 8.13 4.73
C ARG A 58 6.79 7.51 3.73
N VAL A 59 5.62 8.12 3.59
CA VAL A 59 4.55 7.59 2.72
C VAL A 59 4.20 8.61 1.65
N SER A 60 4.16 8.14 0.41
CA SER A 60 3.59 8.86 -0.73
C SER A 60 2.52 8.01 -1.40
N TYR A 61 1.67 8.64 -2.20
CA TYR A 61 0.69 7.91 -3.00
C TYR A 61 0.69 8.34 -4.45
N ILE A 62 0.18 7.48 -5.31
CA ILE A 62 -0.18 7.82 -6.69
C ILE A 62 -1.56 7.27 -7.04
N ASP A 63 -2.39 8.16 -7.56
CA ASP A 63 -3.70 7.87 -8.13
C ASP A 63 -4.06 9.03 -9.09
N PRO A 64 -4.15 8.79 -10.40
CA PRO A 64 -4.41 9.85 -11.38
C PRO A 64 -5.73 10.60 -11.15
N LEU A 65 -6.72 9.95 -10.52
CA LEU A 65 -8.06 10.50 -10.33
C LEU A 65 -8.22 11.21 -8.98
N VAL A 66 -7.31 10.99 -8.03
CA VAL A 66 -7.35 11.62 -6.71
C VAL A 66 -6.39 12.81 -6.68
N ALA A 67 -6.92 13.98 -6.37
CA ALA A 67 -6.13 15.21 -6.24
C ALA A 67 -5.40 15.29 -4.88
N GLN A 68 -4.28 16.00 -4.82
CA GLN A 68 -3.52 16.24 -3.58
C GLN A 68 -4.41 16.77 -2.44
N ALA A 69 -5.37 17.65 -2.75
CA ALA A 69 -6.27 18.25 -1.77
C ALA A 69 -7.18 17.22 -1.07
N ALA A 70 -7.42 16.04 -1.67
CA ALA A 70 -8.23 14.99 -1.06
C ALA A 70 -7.48 14.26 0.07
N VAL A 71 -6.16 14.13 -0.03
CA VAL A 71 -5.31 13.46 0.98
C VAL A 71 -4.19 14.41 1.41
N PRO A 72 -4.50 15.49 2.17
CA PRO A 72 -3.54 16.56 2.44
C PRO A 72 -2.35 16.14 3.31
N THR A 73 -2.49 15.04 4.06
CA THR A 73 -1.47 14.53 5.00
C THR A 73 -0.48 13.55 4.37
N VAL A 74 -0.70 13.12 3.14
CA VAL A 74 0.19 12.20 2.39
C VAL A 74 0.58 12.87 1.09
N GLN A 75 1.87 12.87 0.75
CA GLN A 75 2.33 13.51 -0.48
C GLN A 75 1.92 12.69 -1.70
N LYS A 76 1.28 13.34 -2.68
CA LYS A 76 1.00 12.77 -4.00
C LYS A 76 2.28 12.83 -4.86
N MET A 77 2.67 11.70 -5.43
CA MET A 77 3.66 11.61 -6.50
C MET A 77 3.07 12.21 -7.78
N GLN A 78 3.87 12.94 -8.55
CA GLN A 78 3.40 13.46 -9.83
C GLN A 78 3.20 12.33 -10.83
N ASP A 79 2.15 12.39 -11.63
CA ASP A 79 1.81 11.30 -12.56
C ASP A 79 2.96 11.02 -13.56
N GLY A 80 3.71 12.05 -13.97
CA GLY A 80 4.89 11.91 -14.84
C GLY A 80 6.12 11.29 -14.18
N ASP A 81 6.16 11.22 -12.85
CA ASP A 81 7.24 10.58 -12.09
C ASP A 81 7.02 9.06 -11.95
N PHE A 82 5.90 8.52 -12.43
CA PHE A 82 5.60 7.09 -12.37
C PHE A 82 6.43 6.29 -13.39
N THR A 83 7.72 6.15 -13.08
CA THR A 83 8.73 5.44 -13.87
C THR A 83 9.54 4.54 -12.96
N ALA A 84 10.08 3.44 -13.49
CA ALA A 84 10.79 2.46 -12.69
C ALA A 84 12.02 3.09 -11.99
N ALA A 85 12.77 3.90 -12.72
CA ALA A 85 13.94 4.61 -12.20
C ALA A 85 13.61 5.56 -11.04
N HIS A 86 12.52 6.34 -11.16
CA HIS A 86 12.10 7.22 -10.07
C HIS A 86 11.60 6.41 -8.88
N ILE A 87 10.81 5.37 -9.11
CA ILE A 87 10.29 4.53 -8.03
C ILE A 87 11.43 3.89 -7.23
N ASP A 88 12.42 3.28 -7.89
CA ASP A 88 13.58 2.66 -7.22
C ASP A 88 14.45 3.68 -6.48
N ALA A 89 14.60 4.89 -7.01
CA ALA A 89 15.40 5.93 -6.36
C ALA A 89 14.75 6.43 -5.05
N HIS A 90 13.41 6.48 -5.02
CA HIS A 90 12.67 7.17 -3.97
C HIS A 90 11.93 6.26 -2.99
N PHE A 91 11.70 4.99 -3.33
CA PHE A 91 10.90 4.07 -2.55
C PHE A 91 11.59 2.72 -2.36
N ASP A 92 11.34 2.12 -1.20
CA ASP A 92 11.83 0.79 -0.85
C ASP A 92 10.70 -0.25 -0.96
N LEU A 93 9.45 0.21 -0.79
CA LEU A 93 8.24 -0.60 -0.84
C LEU A 93 7.15 0.11 -1.65
N VAL A 94 6.58 -0.62 -2.60
CA VAL A 94 5.42 -0.22 -3.41
C VAL A 94 4.25 -1.13 -3.04
N VAL A 95 3.12 -0.53 -2.69
CA VAL A 95 1.92 -1.26 -2.28
C VAL A 95 0.77 -0.93 -3.23
N ILE A 96 0.35 -1.91 -4.01
CA ILE A 96 -0.81 -1.82 -4.88
C ILE A 96 -2.06 -2.07 -4.03
N ALA A 97 -2.69 -0.98 -3.60
CA ALA A 97 -3.95 -1.09 -2.87
C ALA A 97 -5.15 -1.30 -3.81
N MET A 98 -5.10 -0.69 -5.00
CA MET A 98 -6.10 -0.87 -6.06
C MET A 98 -5.47 -0.59 -7.43
N ARG A 99 -5.83 -1.38 -8.44
CA ARG A 99 -5.42 -1.15 -9.83
C ARG A 99 -6.28 -0.05 -10.46
N GLN A 100 -5.81 1.19 -10.34
CA GLN A 100 -6.48 2.38 -10.84
C GLN A 100 -6.25 2.54 -12.35
N VAL A 101 -7.23 3.12 -13.03
CA VAL A 101 -7.10 3.45 -14.46
C VAL A 101 -6.12 4.61 -14.68
N GLY A 102 -5.43 4.60 -15.81
CA GLY A 102 -4.49 5.67 -16.19
C GLY A 102 -3.08 5.52 -15.64
N LEU A 103 -2.72 4.37 -15.07
CA LEU A 103 -1.34 4.01 -14.73
C LEU A 103 -0.88 2.83 -15.58
N ASP A 104 0.37 2.89 -16.02
CA ASP A 104 1.05 1.78 -16.70
C ASP A 104 1.75 0.88 -15.69
N TYR A 105 1.15 -0.28 -15.40
CA TYR A 105 1.66 -1.20 -14.39
C TYR A 105 2.88 -2.01 -14.85
N GLU A 106 3.20 -2.03 -16.15
CA GLU A 106 4.41 -2.70 -16.66
C GLU A 106 5.68 -2.06 -16.08
N VAL A 107 5.59 -0.78 -15.69
CA VAL A 107 6.64 -0.07 -14.94
C VAL A 107 7.09 -0.84 -13.70
N LEU A 108 6.18 -1.53 -13.01
CA LEU A 108 6.50 -2.27 -11.78
C LEU A 108 7.30 -3.55 -12.05
N ASP A 109 7.21 -4.12 -13.25
CA ASP A 109 7.95 -5.31 -13.65
C ASP A 109 9.44 -5.00 -13.93
N HIS A 110 9.78 -3.71 -14.02
CA HIS A 110 11.12 -3.21 -14.30
C HIS A 110 11.86 -2.66 -13.07
N LEU A 111 11.31 -2.83 -11.87
CA LEU A 111 11.93 -2.38 -10.62
C LEU A 111 13.12 -3.27 -10.23
N ALA A 112 14.26 -2.65 -9.93
CA ALA A 112 15.49 -3.31 -9.53
C ALA A 112 15.58 -3.52 -8.01
N HIS A 113 15.01 -2.61 -7.21
CA HIS A 113 15.23 -2.56 -5.76
C HIS A 113 13.93 -2.57 -4.97
N ALA A 114 12.99 -1.70 -5.34
CA ALA A 114 11.73 -1.55 -4.63
C ALA A 114 10.93 -2.86 -4.65
N LYS A 115 10.40 -3.26 -3.50
CA LYS A 115 9.55 -4.45 -3.40
C LYS A 115 8.11 -4.10 -3.69
N VAL A 116 7.41 -4.95 -4.44
CA VAL A 116 6.00 -4.75 -4.77
C VAL A 116 5.15 -5.73 -3.95
N GLU A 117 4.16 -5.19 -3.25
CA GLU A 117 3.15 -5.94 -2.52
C GLU A 117 1.76 -5.51 -3.00
N SER A 118 0.76 -6.40 -2.89
CA SER A 118 -0.60 -6.15 -3.38
C SER A 118 -1.61 -6.48 -2.29
N PHE A 119 -2.59 -5.60 -2.11
CA PHE A 119 -3.72 -5.88 -1.21
C PHE A 119 -4.43 -7.17 -1.63
N VAL A 120 -4.65 -7.37 -2.93
CA VAL A 120 -5.43 -8.49 -3.48
C VAL A 120 -4.79 -9.84 -3.15
N ASP A 121 -3.48 -9.95 -3.31
CA ASP A 121 -2.75 -11.21 -3.10
C ASP A 121 -2.68 -11.58 -1.61
N MET A 122 -2.71 -10.58 -0.73
CA MET A 122 -2.63 -10.78 0.72
C MET A 122 -3.99 -11.04 1.38
N TYR A 123 -5.11 -10.81 0.68
CA TYR A 123 -6.44 -11.29 1.10
C TYR A 123 -6.69 -12.75 0.71
N GLN A 124 -5.81 -13.39 -0.06
CA GLN A 124 -5.96 -14.78 -0.51
C GLN A 124 -5.37 -15.84 0.44
N GLU A 125 -4.89 -15.48 1.64
CA GLU A 125 -4.59 -16.53 2.64
C GLU A 125 -5.85 -17.35 2.95
N PRO A 126 -5.80 -18.69 2.80
CA PRO A 126 -6.97 -19.52 2.90
C PRO A 126 -7.49 -19.50 4.34
N GLN A 127 -8.81 -19.38 4.49
CA GLN A 127 -9.54 -19.51 5.76
C GLN A 127 -9.46 -20.93 6.37
N SER A 128 -8.39 -21.69 6.14
CA SER A 128 -8.23 -23.07 6.58
C SER A 128 -7.42 -23.24 7.87
N ALA A 129 -7.01 -22.15 8.53
CA ALA A 129 -6.46 -22.21 9.89
C ALA A 129 -7.55 -22.04 10.97
N MET A 130 -8.75 -22.59 10.77
CA MET A 130 -9.67 -22.92 11.86
C MET A 130 -9.56 -24.42 12.15
N ARG A 131 -8.38 -24.85 12.62
CA ARG A 131 -8.22 -26.19 13.18
C ARG A 131 -8.88 -26.21 14.57
N ARG A 132 -10.06 -26.83 14.57
CA ARG A 132 -10.66 -27.64 15.63
C ARG A 132 -9.73 -27.88 16.81
N GLU A 133 -10.14 -27.40 17.99
CA GLU A 133 -10.03 -28.12 19.26
C GLU A 133 -10.78 -27.37 20.34
N SER A 134 -12.00 -27.86 20.66
CA SER A 134 -12.66 -27.72 21.97
C SER A 134 -13.92 -28.57 21.96
N ARG A 135 -13.72 -29.89 21.93
CA ARG A 135 -14.68 -30.81 22.55
C ARG A 135 -13.95 -31.43 23.73
N CYS A 136 -13.82 -30.66 24.80
CA CYS A 136 -13.62 -31.24 26.12
C CYS A 136 -14.92 -31.90 26.56
N ARG A 137 -14.72 -33.02 27.25
CA ARG A 137 -15.70 -34.04 27.64
C ARG A 137 -16.80 -33.51 28.54
#